data_AF-A0A8H4V4A4-F1
#
_entry.id   AF-A0A8H4V4A4-F1
#
_cell.length_a   1.000
_cell.length_b   1.000
_cell.length_c   1.000
_cell.angle_alpha   90.00
_cell.angle_beta   90.00
_cell.angle_gamma   90.00
#
_symmetry.space_group_name_H-M   'P 1'
#
loop_
_entity.id
_entity.type
_entity.pdbx_description
1 polymer ?
#
loop_
_entity_poly.entity_id
_entity_poly.type
_entity_poly.pdbx_seq_one_letter_code
_entity_poly.pdbx_strand_id
1 'polypeptide(L)'
;MARIANRIHANGQARDLSRIRPAWKRYFASGWLRGKLGLSEDELKQYAEFILNVTKKRLEQGPITPSDEYKDKSFQEMLEELDRNTLRFPEMWEDYDDGDESTFPRTILRAPAGVDEIARAESKLGCALPDDLKEFYALTNGTQPVISGPHPYSLNNPLLSVFELQWENFSWSGCYQFDLFPEMSLPVHVEWPTIEGGAIA
;
A
#
# COMPACT_ATOMS: atom_id res chain seq x y z
N MET A 1 -20.32 20.76 -0.28
CA MET A 1 -18.98 20.88 -0.90
C MET A 1 -18.25 19.55 -0.90
N ALA A 2 -18.08 18.86 0.24
CA ALA A 2 -17.46 17.54 0.35
C ALA A 2 -18.02 16.50 -0.67
N ARG A 3 -19.35 16.43 -0.84
CA ARG A 3 -19.99 15.50 -1.79
C ARG A 3 -19.61 15.71 -3.27
N ILE A 4 -19.28 16.94 -3.67
CA ILE A 4 -18.85 17.27 -5.05
C ILE A 4 -17.37 16.94 -5.23
N ALA A 5 -16.53 17.30 -4.25
CA ALA A 5 -15.11 16.93 -4.25
C ALA A 5 -14.93 15.40 -4.28
N ASN A 6 -15.71 14.68 -3.47
CA ASN A 6 -15.69 13.20 -3.44
C ASN A 6 -16.11 12.60 -4.78
N ARG A 7 -17.10 13.18 -5.47
CA ARG A 7 -17.54 12.70 -6.81
C ARG A 7 -16.54 12.98 -7.93
N ILE A 8 -15.87 14.14 -7.88
CA ILE A 8 -14.82 14.50 -8.84
C ILE A 8 -13.61 13.56 -8.69
N HIS A 9 -13.30 13.16 -7.46
CA HIS A 9 -12.24 12.20 -7.17
C HIS A 9 -12.63 10.76 -7.56
N ALA A 10 -13.82 10.29 -7.16
CA ALA A 10 -14.28 8.92 -7.34
C ALA A 10 -14.33 8.44 -8.81
N ASN A 11 -14.55 9.33 -9.76
CA ASN A 11 -14.63 8.98 -11.19
C ASN A 11 -13.35 9.30 -11.98
N GLY A 12 -12.24 9.66 -11.30
CA GLY A 12 -11.03 10.11 -11.99
C GLY A 12 -11.19 11.42 -12.78
N GLN A 13 -12.32 12.11 -12.62
CA GLN A 13 -12.65 13.32 -13.39
C GLN A 13 -11.65 14.45 -13.13
N ALA A 14 -11.10 14.59 -11.93
CA ALA A 14 -10.00 15.52 -11.67
C ALA A 14 -8.78 15.25 -12.57
N ARG A 15 -8.38 13.98 -12.66
CA ARG A 15 -7.27 13.53 -13.50
C ARG A 15 -7.57 13.81 -14.97
N ASP A 16 -8.77 13.48 -15.44
CA ASP A 16 -9.11 13.62 -16.85
C ASP A 16 -9.28 15.09 -17.26
N LEU A 17 -9.89 15.92 -16.40
CA LEU A 17 -10.00 17.37 -16.61
C LEU A 17 -8.63 18.06 -16.62
N SER A 18 -7.69 17.60 -15.78
CA SER A 18 -6.31 18.10 -15.79
C SER A 18 -5.54 17.78 -17.08
N ARG A 19 -6.05 16.89 -17.93
CA ARG A 19 -5.44 16.57 -19.25
C ARG A 19 -6.01 17.44 -20.37
N ILE A 20 -7.14 18.12 -20.15
CA ILE A 20 -7.81 18.93 -21.16
C ILE A 20 -7.23 20.34 -21.18
N ARG A 21 -6.36 20.61 -22.16
CA ARG A 21 -5.65 21.90 -22.31
C ARG A 21 -6.56 23.14 -22.31
N PRO A 22 -7.74 23.15 -22.96
CA PRO A 22 -8.68 24.28 -22.86
C PRO A 22 -9.25 24.49 -21.45
N ALA A 23 -9.40 23.43 -20.65
CA ALA A 23 -9.93 23.52 -19.30
C ALA A 23 -8.94 24.25 -18.37
N TRP A 24 -7.63 24.09 -18.59
CA TRP A 24 -6.57 24.77 -17.83
C TRP A 24 -6.75 26.28 -17.77
N LYS A 25 -6.81 26.93 -18.93
CA LYS A 25 -6.92 28.39 -18.98
C LYS A 25 -8.24 28.89 -18.39
N ARG A 26 -9.34 28.17 -18.65
CA ARG A 26 -10.69 28.64 -18.30
C ARG A 26 -11.08 28.38 -16.85
N TYR A 27 -10.64 27.27 -16.26
CA TYR A 27 -11.13 26.82 -14.96
C TYR A 27 -10.05 26.73 -13.88
N PHE A 28 -8.81 26.35 -14.24
CA PHE A 28 -7.73 26.15 -13.29
C PHE A 28 -6.90 27.43 -13.09
N ALA A 29 -6.24 27.92 -14.15
CA ALA A 29 -5.38 29.10 -14.10
C ALA A 29 -6.14 30.42 -13.88
N SER A 30 -7.43 30.46 -14.22
CA SER A 30 -8.29 31.63 -13.99
C SER A 30 -8.66 31.83 -12.51
N GLY A 31 -8.36 30.86 -11.63
CA GLY A 31 -8.80 30.87 -10.23
C GLY A 31 -10.29 30.56 -10.03
N TRP A 32 -11.04 30.24 -11.10
CA TRP A 32 -12.46 29.91 -11.00
C TRP A 32 -12.70 28.69 -10.11
N LEU A 33 -11.95 27.60 -10.31
CA LEU A 33 -12.09 26.39 -9.50
C LEU A 33 -11.69 26.64 -8.03
N ARG A 34 -10.58 27.36 -7.82
CA ARG A 34 -10.14 27.80 -6.48
C ARG A 34 -11.27 28.51 -5.75
N GLY A 35 -11.88 29.51 -6.39
CA GLY A 35 -13.00 30.27 -5.83
C GLY A 35 -14.23 29.41 -5.53
N LYS A 36 -14.52 28.39 -6.36
CA LYS A 36 -15.62 27.45 -6.10
C LYS A 36 -15.36 26.48 -4.96
N LEU A 37 -14.10 26.14 -4.69
CA LEU A 37 -13.70 25.28 -3.58
C LEU A 37 -13.55 26.05 -2.26
N GLY A 38 -13.59 27.39 -2.29
CA GLY A 38 -13.39 28.22 -1.10
C GLY A 38 -11.94 28.27 -0.63
N LEU A 39 -10.99 27.95 -1.51
CA LEU A 39 -9.56 28.00 -1.22
C LEU A 39 -9.03 29.44 -1.40
N SER A 40 -8.21 29.90 -0.47
CA SER A 40 -7.48 31.16 -0.59
C SER A 40 -6.35 31.05 -1.61
N GLU A 41 -5.86 32.19 -2.07
CA GLU A 41 -4.67 32.23 -2.93
C GLU A 41 -3.41 31.77 -2.18
N ASP A 42 -3.32 32.11 -0.90
CA ASP A 42 -2.15 31.80 -0.07
C ASP A 42 -2.06 30.30 0.22
N GLU A 43 -3.18 29.64 0.53
CA GLU A 43 -3.23 28.18 0.66
C GLU A 43 -2.77 27.47 -0.62
N LEU A 44 -3.19 27.96 -1.78
CA LEU A 44 -2.78 27.39 -3.07
C LEU A 44 -1.29 27.61 -3.33
N LYS A 45 -0.75 28.79 -3.01
CA LYS A 45 0.68 29.09 -3.15
C LYS A 45 1.53 28.23 -2.24
N GLN A 46 1.16 28.12 -0.96
CA GLN A 46 1.86 27.25 0.00
C GLN A 46 1.88 25.79 -0.46
N TYR A 47 0.75 25.28 -0.96
CA TYR A 47 0.70 23.93 -1.50
C TYR A 47 1.55 23.77 -2.76
N ALA A 48 1.53 24.75 -3.68
CA ALA A 48 2.36 24.73 -4.87
C ALA A 48 3.86 24.77 -4.54
N GLU A 49 4.26 25.58 -3.55
CA GLU A 49 5.64 25.63 -3.04
C GLU A 49 6.05 24.31 -2.39
N PHE A 50 5.17 23.70 -1.60
CA PHE A 50 5.40 22.36 -1.05
C PHE A 50 5.66 21.33 -2.15
N ILE A 51 4.79 21.26 -3.15
CA ILE A 51 4.96 20.33 -4.29
C ILE A 51 6.25 20.62 -5.06
N LEU A 52 6.56 21.89 -5.32
CA LEU A 52 7.79 22.29 -5.99
C LEU A 52 9.01 21.84 -5.20
N ASN A 53 9.04 22.08 -3.89
CA ASN A 53 10.16 21.74 -3.02
C ASN A 53 10.35 20.22 -2.91
N VAL A 54 9.27 19.47 -2.73
CA VAL A 54 9.33 17.99 -2.69
C VAL A 54 9.78 17.42 -4.03
N THR A 55 9.30 17.98 -5.15
CA THR A 55 9.70 17.55 -6.49
C THR A 55 11.18 17.84 -6.75
N LYS A 56 11.65 19.04 -6.42
CA LYS A 56 13.08 19.40 -6.52
C LYS A 56 13.94 18.47 -5.67
N LYS A 57 13.57 18.28 -4.40
CA LYS A 57 14.27 17.38 -3.48
C LYS A 57 14.38 15.97 -4.08
N ARG A 58 13.30 15.42 -4.64
CA ARG A 58 13.31 14.09 -5.28
C ARG A 58 14.16 14.03 -6.55
N LEU A 59 14.19 15.09 -7.35
CA LEU A 59 15.02 15.15 -8.56
C LEU A 59 16.51 15.26 -8.22
N GLU A 60 16.85 16.00 -7.16
CA GLU A 60 18.24 16.23 -6.73
C GLU A 60 18.80 15.07 -5.91
N GLN A 61 18.00 14.50 -5.00
CA GLN A 61 18.44 13.50 -4.02
C GLN A 61 18.02 12.07 -4.39
N GLY A 62 17.21 11.91 -5.44
CA GLY A 62 16.63 10.63 -5.81
C GLY A 62 15.39 10.25 -4.99
N PRO A 63 14.80 9.08 -5.28
CA PRO A 63 13.71 8.54 -4.46
C PRO A 63 14.23 8.15 -3.08
N ILE A 64 13.46 8.43 -2.03
CA ILE A 64 13.68 7.80 -0.72
C ILE A 64 13.26 6.35 -0.87
N THR A 65 14.17 5.43 -0.55
CA THR A 65 13.84 4.00 -0.51
C THR A 65 13.36 3.61 0.89
N PRO A 66 12.58 2.52 1.04
CA PRO A 66 12.25 2.01 2.37
C PRO A 66 13.51 1.73 3.20
N SER A 67 14.58 1.24 2.57
CA SER A 67 15.86 1.04 3.25
C SER A 67 16.44 2.35 3.80
N ASP A 68 16.30 3.48 3.11
CA ASP A 68 16.77 4.77 3.61
C ASP A 68 15.92 5.34 4.76
N GLU A 69 14.60 5.11 4.70
CA GLU A 69 13.64 5.64 5.66
C GLU A 69 13.59 4.84 6.96
N TYR A 70 13.79 3.52 6.87
CA TYR A 70 13.64 2.60 7.98
C TYR A 70 14.96 1.99 8.49
N LYS A 71 16.12 2.34 7.92
CA LYS A 71 17.45 1.80 8.33
C LYS A 71 17.75 1.87 9.83
N ASP A 72 17.28 2.92 10.49
CA ASP A 72 17.60 3.20 11.90
C ASP A 72 16.45 2.78 12.83
N LYS A 73 15.38 2.18 12.29
CA LYS A 73 14.20 1.76 13.04
C LYS A 73 14.24 0.26 13.31
N SER A 74 13.92 -0.11 14.54
CA SER A 74 13.67 -1.50 14.93
C SER A 74 12.35 -2.02 14.34
N PHE A 75 12.19 -3.35 14.27
CA PHE A 75 10.90 -3.95 13.90
C PHE A 75 9.77 -3.50 14.82
N GLN A 76 10.03 -3.33 16.11
CA GLN A 76 9.04 -2.83 17.06
C GLN A 76 8.57 -1.42 16.69
N GLU A 77 9.48 -0.49 16.42
CA GLU A 77 9.12 0.89 16.03
C GLU A 77 8.35 0.92 14.70
N MET A 78 8.73 0.08 13.74
CA MET A 78 8.03 -0.04 12.47
C MET A 78 6.59 -0.58 12.65
N LEU A 79 6.41 -1.59 13.51
CA LEU A 79 5.10 -2.15 13.83
C LEU A 79 4.21 -1.15 14.58
N GLU A 80 4.76 -0.41 15.54
CA GLU A 80 4.04 0.65 16.26
C GLU A 80 3.62 1.79 15.33
N GLU A 81 4.47 2.14 14.36
CA GLU A 81 4.13 3.13 13.35
C GLU A 81 3.03 2.64 12.39
N LEU A 82 3.13 1.39 11.94
CA LEU A 82 2.12 0.73 11.12
C LEU A 82 0.76 0.71 11.82
N ASP A 83 0.73 0.28 13.08
CA ASP A 83 -0.48 0.20 13.91
C ASP A 83 -1.13 1.59 14.04
N ARG A 84 -0.34 2.59 14.45
CA ARG A 84 -0.80 3.97 14.62
C ARG A 84 -1.31 4.60 13.34
N ASN A 85 -0.61 4.40 12.22
CA ASN A 85 -1.00 4.98 10.94
C ASN A 85 -2.30 4.38 10.42
N THR A 86 -2.53 3.10 10.69
CA THR A 86 -3.74 2.40 10.25
C THR A 86 -4.95 2.76 11.13
N LEU A 87 -4.76 2.81 12.46
CA LEU A 87 -5.82 3.22 13.40
C LEU A 87 -6.25 4.68 13.26
N ARG A 88 -5.40 5.54 12.67
CA ARG A 88 -5.71 6.97 12.44
C ARG A 88 -6.90 7.19 11.49
N PHE A 89 -7.31 6.18 10.72
CA PHE A 89 -8.39 6.29 9.74
C PHE A 89 -9.55 5.33 10.11
N PRO A 90 -10.47 5.75 10.99
CA PRO A 90 -11.60 4.92 11.46
C PRO A 90 -12.50 4.42 10.33
N GLU A 91 -12.58 5.15 9.21
CA GLU A 91 -13.35 4.75 8.02
C GLU A 91 -12.77 3.54 7.24
N MET A 92 -11.57 3.08 7.58
CA MET A 92 -10.92 1.92 6.97
C MET A 92 -11.21 0.60 7.71
N TRP A 93 -12.21 0.62 8.59
CA TRP A 93 -12.64 -0.48 9.44
C TRP A 93 -14.11 -0.78 9.17
N GLU A 94 -14.39 -1.67 8.21
CA GLU A 94 -15.72 -2.26 8.04
C GLU A 94 -15.61 -3.60 8.72
N ASP A 95 -16.10 -3.66 9.96
CA ASP A 95 -16.41 -4.90 10.66
C ASP A 95 -17.40 -5.68 9.78
N TYR A 96 -16.92 -6.75 9.17
CA TYR A 96 -17.78 -7.86 8.83
C TYR A 96 -17.98 -8.69 10.11
N ASP A 97 -19.11 -8.40 10.76
CA ASP A 97 -20.04 -9.34 11.41
C ASP A 97 -20.27 -9.22 12.94
N ASP A 98 -21.57 -9.36 13.27
CA ASP A 98 -22.18 -9.57 14.58
C ASP A 98 -22.27 -8.42 15.61
N GLY A 99 -23.01 -7.38 15.23
CA GLY A 99 -24.05 -6.82 16.12
C GLY A 99 -23.64 -6.05 17.38
N ASP A 100 -22.36 -5.72 17.58
CA ASP A 100 -21.93 -4.80 18.64
C ASP A 100 -21.14 -3.62 18.05
N GLU A 101 -21.85 -2.52 17.83
CA GLU A 101 -21.43 -1.30 17.11
C GLU A 101 -20.36 -0.45 17.87
N SER A 102 -19.54 -1.05 18.75
CA SER A 102 -18.91 -0.30 19.85
C SER A 102 -17.41 -0.50 20.08
N THR A 103 -16.76 -1.53 19.54
CA THR A 103 -15.35 -1.80 19.89
C THR A 103 -14.38 -1.53 18.75
N PHE A 104 -13.95 -0.27 18.63
CA PHE A 104 -12.76 0.07 17.87
C PHE A 104 -11.58 -0.81 18.33
N PRO A 105 -10.89 -1.53 17.42
CA PRO A 105 -9.74 -2.32 17.79
C PRO A 105 -8.66 -1.39 18.34
N ARG A 106 -8.04 -1.79 19.46
CA ARG A 106 -6.94 -1.03 20.08
C ARG A 106 -5.63 -1.18 19.31
N THR A 107 -5.53 -2.21 18.49
CA THR A 107 -4.36 -2.53 17.66
C THR A 107 -4.78 -3.41 16.49
N ILE A 108 -4.10 -3.25 15.36
CA ILE A 108 -4.20 -4.08 14.16
C ILE A 108 -3.29 -5.30 14.27
N LEU A 109 -2.34 -5.29 15.21
CA LEU A 109 -1.32 -6.33 15.35
C LEU A 109 -1.92 -7.53 16.09
N ARG A 110 -1.66 -8.74 15.58
CA ARG A 110 -2.00 -9.96 16.32
C ARG A 110 -0.99 -10.19 17.43
N ALA A 111 -1.38 -10.98 18.42
CA ALA A 111 -0.46 -11.42 19.47
C ALA A 111 0.79 -12.10 18.85
N PRO A 112 1.97 -11.97 19.49
CA PRO A 112 3.17 -12.70 19.09
C PRO A 112 2.94 -14.18 18.82
N ALA A 113 3.64 -14.72 17.82
CA ALA A 113 3.67 -16.15 17.59
C ALA A 113 4.51 -16.86 18.67
N GLY A 114 4.01 -17.97 19.18
CA GLY A 114 4.77 -18.84 20.07
C GLY A 114 5.89 -19.58 19.34
N VAL A 115 6.92 -20.01 20.08
CA VAL A 115 8.02 -20.83 19.53
C VAL A 115 7.49 -22.10 18.87
N ASP A 116 6.45 -22.73 19.45
CA ASP A 116 5.81 -23.91 18.90
C ASP A 116 5.01 -23.64 17.62
N GLU A 117 4.53 -22.41 17.41
CA GLU A 117 3.83 -22.02 16.17
C GLU A 117 4.84 -21.84 15.03
N ILE A 118 5.97 -21.20 15.32
CA ILE A 118 7.09 -21.05 14.38
C ILE A 118 7.63 -22.43 13.99
N ALA A 119 7.90 -23.31 14.96
CA ALA A 119 8.41 -24.65 14.70
C ALA A 119 7.44 -25.49 13.85
N ARG A 120 6.12 -25.35 14.05
CA ARG A 120 5.11 -25.99 13.21
C ARG A 120 5.12 -25.46 11.78
N ALA A 121 5.30 -24.15 11.60
CA ALA A 121 5.41 -23.55 10.27
C ALA A 121 6.69 -24.01 9.55
N GLU A 122 7.83 -24.04 10.24
CA GLU A 122 9.10 -24.59 9.70
C GLU A 122 8.95 -26.05 9.28
N SER A 123 8.32 -26.88 10.13
CA SER A 123 8.04 -28.28 9.79
C SER A 123 7.10 -28.43 8.60
N LYS A 124 6.09 -27.56 8.47
CA LYS A 124 5.14 -27.55 7.34
C LYS A 124 5.85 -27.16 6.04
N LEU A 125 6.76 -26.18 6.10
CA LEU A 125 7.53 -25.72 4.96
C LEU A 125 8.71 -26.65 4.64
N GLY A 126 9.17 -27.46 5.60
CA GLY A 126 10.35 -28.30 5.42
C GLY A 126 11.66 -27.51 5.39
N CYS A 127 11.67 -26.27 5.90
CA CYS A 127 12.85 -25.43 6.02
C CYS A 127 12.79 -24.58 7.31
N ALA A 128 13.95 -24.13 7.78
CA ALA A 128 14.01 -23.15 8.87
C ALA A 128 13.65 -21.76 8.33
N LEU A 129 12.89 -20.99 9.11
CA LEU A 129 12.60 -19.60 8.79
C LEU A 129 13.85 -18.74 9.06
N PRO A 130 14.09 -17.70 8.24
CA PRO A 130 15.12 -16.70 8.51
C PRO A 130 15.00 -16.07 9.91
N ASP A 131 16.13 -15.68 10.51
CA ASP A 131 16.16 -15.17 11.89
C ASP A 131 15.40 -13.87 12.06
N ASP A 132 15.48 -12.96 11.09
CA ASP A 132 14.73 -11.70 11.02
C ASP A 132 13.22 -11.93 10.91
N LEU A 133 12.81 -12.92 10.12
CA LEU A 133 11.40 -13.30 9.99
C LEU A 133 10.86 -13.92 11.29
N LYS A 134 11.66 -14.72 12.00
CA LYS A 134 11.30 -15.23 13.32
C LYS A 134 11.23 -14.12 14.36
N GLU A 135 12.13 -13.15 14.32
CA GLU A 135 12.07 -11.94 15.16
C GLU A 135 10.78 -11.18 14.92
N PHE A 136 10.41 -10.94 13.66
CA PHE A 136 9.13 -10.33 13.29
C PHE A 136 7.94 -11.09 13.89
N TYR A 137 7.88 -12.41 13.72
CA TYR A 137 6.76 -13.23 14.24
C TYR A 137 6.73 -13.31 15.76
N ALA A 138 7.88 -13.23 16.43
CA ALA A 138 7.98 -13.13 17.88
C ALA A 138 7.50 -11.76 18.42
N LEU A 139 7.39 -10.73 17.56
CA LEU A 139 6.79 -9.45 17.91
C LEU A 139 5.28 -9.41 17.56
N THR A 140 4.88 -10.02 16.44
CA THR A 140 3.47 -10.09 16.04
C THR A 140 3.20 -11.26 15.09
N ASN A 141 2.10 -11.99 15.29
CA ASN A 141 1.69 -13.06 14.37
C ASN A 141 0.92 -12.54 13.14
N GLY A 142 1.42 -11.47 12.52
CA GLY A 142 0.76 -10.76 11.42
C GLY A 142 -0.31 -9.76 11.88
N THR A 143 -1.12 -9.29 10.93
CA THR A 143 -2.13 -8.23 11.17
C THR A 143 -3.56 -8.77 11.09
N GLN A 144 -4.48 -8.09 11.76
CA GLN A 144 -5.91 -8.23 11.51
C GLN A 144 -6.26 -7.71 10.11
N PRO A 145 -7.37 -8.19 9.51
CA PRO A 145 -7.85 -7.65 8.25
C PRO A 145 -8.17 -6.16 8.38
N VAL A 146 -7.75 -5.38 7.40
CA VAL A 146 -8.04 -3.94 7.30
C VAL A 146 -8.67 -3.65 5.94
N ILE A 147 -9.61 -2.70 5.85
CA ILE A 147 -10.04 -2.24 4.53
C ILE A 147 -8.84 -1.56 3.87
N SER A 148 -8.55 -1.95 2.63
CA SER A 148 -7.56 -1.24 1.82
C SER A 148 -8.25 -0.42 0.73
N GLY A 149 -8.17 0.91 0.85
CA GLY A 149 -8.56 1.88 -0.17
C GLY A 149 -10.00 2.41 -0.12
N PRO A 150 -10.31 3.45 -0.93
CA PRO A 150 -11.63 4.10 -0.99
C PRO A 150 -12.69 3.30 -1.77
N HIS A 151 -12.39 2.07 -2.18
CA HIS A 151 -13.34 1.18 -2.83
C HIS A 151 -13.85 0.15 -1.82
N PRO A 152 -15.17 -0.08 -1.76
CA PRO A 152 -15.69 -1.09 -0.86
C PRO A 152 -15.20 -2.46 -1.36
N TYR A 153 -14.89 -3.37 -0.42
CA TYR A 153 -14.73 -4.82 -0.62
C TYR A 153 -13.34 -5.44 -0.85
N SER A 154 -12.24 -4.85 -0.40
CA SER A 154 -11.03 -5.67 -0.14
C SER A 154 -10.56 -5.50 1.29
N LEU A 155 -10.99 -6.44 2.15
CA LEU A 155 -10.29 -6.76 3.39
C LEU A 155 -8.98 -7.43 2.99
N ASN A 156 -7.87 -6.75 3.26
CA ASN A 156 -6.54 -7.30 3.03
C ASN A 156 -5.90 -7.58 4.38
N ASN A 157 -5.27 -8.75 4.49
CA ASN A 157 -4.26 -9.01 5.52
C ASN A 157 -2.91 -8.60 4.92
N PRO A 158 -2.40 -7.39 5.19
CA PRO A 158 -1.10 -6.99 4.65
C PRO A 158 0.03 -7.90 5.16
N LEU A 159 -0.08 -8.42 6.39
CA LEU A 159 0.90 -9.33 6.97
C LEU A 159 0.19 -10.60 7.45
N LEU A 160 0.49 -11.73 6.81
CA LEU A 160 -0.08 -13.03 7.12
C LEU A 160 0.47 -13.59 8.43
N SER A 161 -0.33 -14.40 9.11
CA SER A 161 0.17 -15.18 10.25
C SER A 161 1.18 -16.24 9.81
N VAL A 162 2.02 -16.66 10.74
CA VAL A 162 3.07 -17.66 10.50
C VAL A 162 2.50 -18.98 10.00
N PHE A 163 1.26 -19.34 10.37
CA PHE A 163 0.60 -20.57 9.93
C PHE A 163 0.08 -20.49 8.49
N GLU A 164 -0.22 -19.29 8.01
CA GLU A 164 -0.67 -19.02 6.64
C GLU A 164 0.49 -19.01 5.64
N LEU A 165 1.74 -19.02 6.12
CA LEU A 165 2.91 -19.21 5.26
C LEU A 165 2.81 -20.54 4.51
N GLN A 166 3.06 -20.47 3.22
CA GLN A 166 3.07 -21.59 2.29
C GLN A 166 4.10 -21.31 1.21
N TRP A 167 4.72 -22.38 0.69
CA TRP A 167 5.42 -22.28 -0.58
C TRP A 167 4.47 -21.78 -1.65
N GLU A 168 5.00 -21.04 -2.64
CA GLU A 168 4.22 -20.47 -3.73
C GLU A 168 3.21 -21.49 -4.27
N ASN A 169 1.91 -21.16 -4.14
CA ASN A 169 0.86 -21.97 -4.73
C ASN A 169 0.82 -21.61 -6.22
N PHE A 170 1.01 -22.63 -7.08
CA PHE A 170 1.01 -22.54 -8.55
C PHE A 170 -0.21 -21.77 -9.13
N SER A 171 -1.29 -21.64 -8.35
CA SER A 171 -2.49 -20.88 -8.70
C SER A 171 -2.33 -19.35 -8.70
N TRP A 172 -1.36 -18.79 -7.97
CA TRP A 172 -1.06 -17.35 -7.98
C TRP A 172 -0.05 -16.94 -9.06
N SER A 173 0.74 -17.89 -9.56
CA SER A 173 1.69 -17.69 -10.66
C SER A 173 1.03 -17.52 -12.03
N GLY A 174 -0.30 -17.74 -12.13
CA GLY A 174 -1.06 -17.59 -13.37
C GLY A 174 -1.16 -16.15 -13.91
N CYS A 175 -0.66 -15.15 -13.17
CA CYS A 175 -0.88 -13.74 -13.46
C CYS A 175 0.40 -12.94 -13.75
N TYR A 176 1.56 -13.57 -13.99
CA TYR A 176 2.68 -12.86 -14.63
C TYR A 176 2.42 -12.69 -16.13
N GLN A 177 1.31 -12.04 -16.48
CA GLN A 177 1.07 -11.58 -17.83
C GLN A 177 1.74 -10.22 -17.97
N PHE A 178 2.97 -10.23 -18.51
CA PHE A 178 3.64 -9.01 -18.92
C PHE A 178 3.04 -8.55 -20.26
N ASP A 179 1.84 -7.98 -20.21
CA ASP A 179 1.17 -7.41 -21.40
C ASP A 179 1.86 -6.10 -21.78
N LEU A 180 2.99 -6.19 -22.48
CA LEU A 180 3.61 -5.03 -23.11
C LEU A 180 2.71 -4.46 -24.21
N PHE A 181 1.84 -5.27 -24.82
CA PHE A 181 0.84 -4.84 -25.81
C PHE A 181 -0.34 -5.82 -25.83
N PRO A 182 -1.51 -5.48 -25.25
CA PRO A 182 -2.70 -6.32 -25.39
C PRO A 182 -3.03 -6.42 -26.89
N GLU A 183 -3.19 -7.65 -27.40
CA GLU A 183 -3.50 -8.03 -28.79
C GLU A 183 -2.34 -8.21 -29.79
N MET A 184 -1.06 -8.08 -29.41
CA MET A 184 0.05 -8.46 -30.30
C MET A 184 0.69 -9.79 -29.90
N SER A 185 0.65 -10.78 -30.80
CA SER A 185 1.58 -11.91 -30.74
C SER A 185 2.95 -11.41 -31.16
N LEU A 186 3.90 -11.33 -30.23
CA LEU A 186 5.28 -11.06 -30.58
C LEU A 186 5.83 -12.26 -31.38
N PRO A 187 6.43 -12.06 -32.56
CA PRO A 187 7.01 -13.15 -33.36
C PRO A 187 8.33 -13.69 -32.77
N VAL A 188 8.66 -13.29 -31.54
CA VAL A 188 9.91 -13.63 -30.87
C VAL A 188 9.59 -14.51 -29.68
N HIS A 189 10.02 -15.77 -29.77
CA HIS A 189 10.04 -16.64 -28.60
C HIS A 189 11.13 -16.11 -27.67
N VAL A 190 10.74 -15.50 -26.56
CA VAL A 190 11.69 -15.12 -25.51
C VAL A 190 12.03 -16.40 -24.76
N GLU A 191 13.17 -17.02 -25.07
CA GLU A 191 13.79 -17.98 -24.17
C GLU A 191 14.31 -17.21 -22.97
N TRP A 192 13.66 -17.41 -21.82
CA TRP A 192 14.23 -16.96 -20.57
C TRP A 192 15.57 -17.67 -20.39
N PRO A 193 16.65 -16.96 -20.05
CA PRO A 193 17.89 -17.64 -19.71
C PRO A 193 17.59 -18.64 -18.61
N THR A 194 18.21 -19.83 -18.66
CA THR A 194 18.20 -20.77 -17.54
C THR A 194 18.76 -20.04 -16.33
N ILE A 195 17.87 -19.50 -15.51
CA ILE A 195 18.19 -19.09 -14.16
C ILE A 195 18.41 -20.42 -13.45
N GLU A 196 19.67 -20.83 -13.32
CA GLU A 196 20.03 -21.80 -12.30
C GLU A 196 19.44 -21.27 -11.01
N GLY A 197 18.44 -21.97 -10.47
CA GLY A 197 17.77 -21.62 -9.23
C GLY A 197 18.72 -21.77 -8.06
N GLY A 198 19.72 -20.89 -7.99
CA GLY A 198 20.41 -20.52 -6.77
C GLY A 198 19.54 -19.49 -6.09
N ALA A 199 18.76 -19.96 -5.11
CA ALA A 199 18.14 -19.10 -4.13
C ALA A 199 19.16 -18.06 -3.65
N ILE A 200 18.74 -16.80 -3.57
CA ILE A 200 19.48 -15.77 -2.85
C ILE A 200 19.57 -16.26 -1.40
N ALA A 201 20.79 -16.59 -0.97
CA ALA A 201 21.13 -17.01 0.38
C ALA A 201 21.06 -15.84 1.37
#